data_AF-A0A7S2CVR1-F1
#
_entry.id   AF-A0A7S2CVR1-F1
#
_cell.length_a   1.000
_cell.length_b   1.000
_cell.length_c   1.000
_cell.angle_alpha   90.00
_cell.angle_beta   90.00
_cell.angle_gamma   90.00
#
_symmetry.space_group_name_H-M   'P 1'
#
loop_
_entity.id
_entity.type
_entity.pdbx_description
1 polymer ?
#
loop_
_entity_poly.entity_id
_entity_poly.type
_entity_poly.pdbx_seq_one_letter_code
_entity_poly.pdbx_strand_id
1 'polypeptide(L)'
;VEFSGHYGRCIMLMGVPYQEVLSDVLKARLDYLVHDDDLRNEERQVGDKEFLTFDAMRMASQCVGRVMKDKGDYGVLVFADSRYSRHDKWSKLPDWIQGLLEEEGPDQNLKLSSDNALTMIRAFVRDMAQPIDPAKLQASVVQFAVTEAPVAKKGKKRAR
;
A
#
# COMPACT_ATOMS: atom_id res chain seq x y z
N VAL A 1 18.94 -3.10 -5.23
CA VAL A 1 18.69 -1.76 -5.82
C VAL A 1 17.99 -0.93 -4.78
N GLU A 2 18.53 0.27 -4.54
CA GLU A 2 18.06 1.23 -3.54
C GLU A 2 17.86 2.56 -4.24
N PHE A 3 16.81 3.28 -3.88
CA PHE A 3 16.50 4.57 -4.48
C PHE A 3 16.84 5.65 -3.46
N SER A 4 18.03 6.25 -3.58
CA SER A 4 18.49 7.30 -2.67
C SER A 4 18.25 8.70 -3.26
N GLY A 5 17.96 9.67 -2.39
CA GLY A 5 17.75 11.06 -2.76
C GLY A 5 16.65 11.24 -3.81
N HIS A 6 16.98 11.83 -4.96
CA HIS A 6 15.98 12.12 -5.99
C HIS A 6 15.54 10.89 -6.82
N TYR A 7 16.15 9.72 -6.62
CA TYR A 7 15.91 8.54 -7.47
C TYR A 7 14.62 7.76 -7.15
N GLY A 8 13.72 8.30 -6.31
CA GLY A 8 12.47 7.63 -5.91
C GLY A 8 11.35 8.57 -5.43
N ARG A 9 11.11 9.70 -6.09
CA ARG A 9 10.13 10.71 -5.60
C ARG A 9 8.67 10.25 -5.60
N CYS A 10 8.32 9.23 -6.37
CA CYS A 10 6.98 8.66 -6.38
C CYS A 10 7.07 7.14 -6.53
N ILE A 11 6.42 6.42 -5.62
CA ILE A 11 6.23 4.97 -5.68
C ILE A 11 4.76 4.72 -5.96
N MET A 12 4.49 3.87 -6.93
CA MET A 12 3.14 3.42 -7.23
C MET A 12 3.06 1.91 -7.12
N LEU A 13 2.30 1.42 -6.15
CA LEU A 13 1.91 0.02 -6.06
C LEU A 13 0.67 -0.20 -6.91
N MET A 14 0.89 -0.88 -8.03
CA MET A 14 -0.17 -1.26 -8.95
C MET A 14 -0.76 -2.60 -8.52
N GLY A 15 -1.97 -2.56 -7.96
CA GLY A 15 -2.60 -3.76 -7.43
C GLY A 15 -1.99 -4.26 -6.11
N VAL A 16 -2.56 -5.35 -5.60
CA VAL A 16 -2.04 -6.07 -4.43
C VAL A 16 -1.18 -7.24 -4.91
N PRO A 17 0.08 -7.37 -4.48
CA PRO A 17 1.01 -8.39 -4.97
C PRO A 17 0.71 -9.77 -4.33
N TYR A 18 -0.38 -10.40 -4.77
CA TYR A 18 -0.73 -11.75 -4.34
C TYR A 18 0.14 -12.80 -5.04
N GLN A 19 0.58 -13.81 -4.28
CA GLN A 19 1.19 -15.00 -4.85
C GLN A 19 0.15 -15.84 -5.61
N GLU A 20 0.63 -16.64 -6.57
CA GLU A 20 -0.21 -17.58 -7.30
C GLU A 20 -0.82 -18.64 -6.36
N VAL A 21 -2.14 -18.55 -6.16
CA VAL A 21 -2.90 -19.46 -5.29
C VAL A 21 -3.00 -20.89 -5.81
N LEU A 22 -2.70 -21.11 -7.10
CA LEU A 22 -2.76 -22.43 -7.73
C LEU A 22 -1.49 -23.26 -7.54
N SER A 23 -0.42 -22.66 -7.00
CA SER A 23 0.85 -23.34 -6.75
C SER A 23 0.71 -24.46 -5.70
N ASP A 24 1.15 -25.66 -6.04
CA ASP A 24 1.08 -26.81 -5.12
C ASP A 24 1.96 -26.64 -3.88
N VAL A 25 3.07 -25.89 -4.00
CA VAL A 25 3.93 -25.54 -2.86
C VAL A 25 3.18 -24.65 -1.88
N LEU A 26 2.40 -23.69 -2.38
CA LEU A 26 1.62 -22.80 -1.54
C LEU A 26 0.45 -23.54 -0.89
N LYS A 27 -0.25 -24.42 -1.63
CA LYS A 27 -1.31 -25.28 -1.07
C LYS A 27 -0.77 -26.17 0.04
N ALA A 28 0.33 -26.90 -0.20
CA ALA A 28 0.94 -27.75 0.81
C ALA A 28 1.37 -26.95 2.06
N ARG A 29 1.84 -25.70 1.88
CA ARG A 29 2.17 -24.81 2.99
C ARG A 29 0.93 -24.36 3.76
N LEU A 30 -0.16 -24.04 3.06
CA LEU A 30 -1.44 -23.67 3.68
C LEU A 30 -2.04 -24.86 4.43
N ASP A 31 -2.09 -26.03 3.79
CA ASP A 31 -2.55 -27.29 4.41
C ASP A 31 -1.73 -27.60 5.66
N TYR A 32 -0.41 -27.40 5.62
CA TYR A 32 0.46 -27.54 6.79
C TYR A 32 0.10 -26.53 7.90
N LEU A 33 -0.07 -25.25 7.57
CA LEU A 33 -0.44 -24.22 8.54
C LEU A 33 -1.84 -24.44 9.16
N VAL A 34 -2.73 -25.14 8.44
CA VAL A 34 -4.09 -25.48 8.91
C VAL A 34 -4.12 -26.78 9.72
N HIS A 35 -3.29 -27.77 9.36
CA HIS A 35 -3.30 -29.11 9.95
C HIS A 35 -2.23 -29.38 11.01
N ASP A 36 -1.25 -28.48 11.20
CA ASP A 36 -0.27 -28.64 12.27
C ASP A 36 -0.93 -28.36 13.64
N ASP A 37 -1.45 -29.45 14.22
CA ASP A 37 -2.13 -29.58 15.50
C ASP A 37 -1.20 -29.40 16.73
N ASP A 38 0.14 -29.29 16.55
CA ASP A 38 1.09 -29.19 17.68
C ASP A 38 1.25 -27.76 18.23
N LEU A 39 0.66 -26.76 17.58
CA LEU A 39 0.56 -25.36 18.04
C LEU A 39 -0.86 -25.01 18.53
N ARG A 40 -1.49 -25.92 19.29
CA ARG A 40 -2.79 -25.79 19.99
C ARG A 40 -2.82 -24.71 21.10
N ASN A 41 -2.30 -23.52 20.82
CA ASN A 41 -2.81 -22.32 21.47
C ASN A 41 -3.83 -21.72 20.51
N GLU A 42 -5.07 -21.62 20.97
CA GLU A 42 -6.27 -21.14 20.27
C GLU A 42 -6.11 -19.73 19.64
N GLU A 43 -4.97 -19.07 19.86
CA GLU A 43 -4.63 -17.73 19.40
C GLU A 43 -4.02 -17.68 17.97
N ARG A 44 -3.70 -18.81 17.33
CA ARG A 44 -2.87 -18.82 16.11
C ARG A 44 -3.43 -19.57 14.89
N GLN A 45 -4.74 -19.70 14.78
CA GLN A 45 -5.37 -20.13 13.52
C GLN A 45 -5.34 -18.98 12.50
N VAL A 46 -4.26 -18.90 11.71
CA VAL A 46 -4.19 -17.97 10.58
C VAL A 46 -4.92 -18.61 9.40
N GLY A 47 -6.11 -18.10 9.08
CA GLY A 47 -6.86 -18.60 7.93
C GLY A 47 -6.12 -18.33 6.61
N ASP A 48 -6.34 -19.16 5.59
CA ASP A 48 -5.67 -19.06 4.29
C ASP A 48 -5.69 -17.64 3.70
N LYS A 49 -6.84 -16.97 3.80
CA LYS A 49 -7.03 -15.60 3.31
C LYS A 49 -6.18 -14.58 4.06
N GLU A 50 -5.98 -14.79 5.36
CA GLU A 50 -5.15 -13.92 6.18
C GLU A 50 -3.67 -14.13 5.85
N PHE A 51 -3.23 -15.38 5.67
CA PHE A 51 -1.86 -15.67 5.24
C PHE A 51 -1.54 -15.01 3.89
N LEU A 52 -2.41 -15.18 2.89
CA LEU A 52 -2.23 -14.56 1.57
C LEU A 52 -2.19 -13.02 1.64
N THR A 53 -3.02 -12.44 2.51
CA THR A 53 -3.05 -10.99 2.70
C THR A 53 -1.79 -10.50 3.41
N PHE A 54 -1.34 -11.22 4.43
CA PHE A 54 -0.12 -10.92 5.16
C PHE A 54 1.12 -10.96 4.26
N ASP A 55 1.25 -11.99 3.43
CA ASP A 55 2.38 -12.13 2.50
C ASP A 55 2.39 -11.00 1.46
N ALA A 56 1.23 -10.69 0.88
CA ALA A 56 1.09 -9.58 -0.07
C ALA A 56 1.41 -8.22 0.56
N MET A 57 0.94 -7.95 1.79
CA MET A 57 1.23 -6.70 2.49
C MET A 57 2.70 -6.62 2.87
N ARG A 58 3.33 -7.73 3.30
CA ARG A 58 4.77 -7.80 3.55
C ARG A 58 5.58 -7.44 2.31
N MET A 59 5.23 -7.98 1.14
CA MET A 59 5.89 -7.62 -0.12
C MET A 59 5.70 -6.13 -0.46
N ALA A 60 4.48 -5.61 -0.31
CA ALA A 60 4.19 -4.20 -0.53
C ALA A 60 5.04 -3.29 0.38
N SER A 61 5.09 -3.57 1.68
CA SER A 61 5.88 -2.80 2.65
C SER A 61 7.38 -2.84 2.36
N GLN A 62 7.90 -3.97 1.86
CA GLN A 62 9.31 -4.05 1.43
C GLN A 62 9.60 -3.14 0.24
N CYS A 63 8.67 -2.98 -0.70
CA CYS A 63 8.84 -2.06 -1.82
C CYS A 63 8.88 -0.61 -1.33
N VAL A 64 7.97 -0.25 -0.43
CA VAL A 64 7.90 1.11 0.14
C VAL A 64 9.14 1.46 0.96
N GLY A 65 9.61 0.54 1.80
CA GLY A 65 10.78 0.75 2.66
C GLY A 65 12.11 0.91 1.91
N ARG A 66 12.17 0.68 0.60
CA ARG A 66 13.39 0.85 -0.20
C ARG A 66 13.63 2.29 -0.65
N VAL A 67 12.64 3.17 -0.51
CA VAL A 67 12.67 4.53 -1.06
C VAL A 67 12.86 5.59 0.01
N MET A 68 12.39 5.34 1.23
CA MET A 68 12.54 6.29 2.33
C MET A 68 13.66 5.85 3.25
N LYS A 69 14.79 6.56 3.16
CA LYS A 69 16.00 6.25 3.96
C LYS A 69 16.53 7.45 4.74
N ASP A 70 16.41 8.66 4.20
CA ASP A 70 16.97 9.86 4.82
C ASP A 70 15.87 10.75 5.41
N LYS A 71 16.15 11.36 6.58
CA LYS A 71 15.20 12.24 7.29
C LYS A 71 14.82 13.51 6.53
N GLY A 72 15.65 13.90 5.56
CA GLY A 72 15.39 15.05 4.67
C GLY A 72 14.78 14.65 3.33
N ASP A 73 14.46 13.36 3.13
CA ASP A 73 13.93 12.88 1.86
C ASP A 73 12.40 12.77 1.91
N TYR A 74 11.75 13.33 0.90
CA TYR A 74 10.31 13.28 0.74
C TYR A 74 9.94 12.52 -0.52
N GLY A 75 8.85 11.77 -0.43
CA GLY A 75 8.35 10.96 -1.53
C GLY A 75 6.85 10.81 -1.44
N VAL A 76 6.25 10.55 -2.60
CA VAL A 76 4.83 10.26 -2.75
C VAL A 76 4.65 8.76 -2.80
N LEU A 77 3.77 8.23 -1.97
CA LEU A 77 3.41 6.82 -2.01
C LEU A 77 1.97 6.67 -2.49
N VAL A 78 1.78 5.94 -3.60
CA VAL A 78 0.48 5.69 -4.21
C VAL A 78 0.13 4.21 -4.17
N PHE A 79 -0.98 3.89 -3.52
CA PHE A 79 -1.61 2.57 -3.60
C PHE A 79 -2.74 2.61 -4.62
N ALA A 80 -2.49 2.08 -5.82
CA ALA A 80 -3.43 2.12 -6.95
C ALA A 80 -4.32 0.87 -6.98
N ASP A 81 -5.03 0.59 -5.88
CA ASP A 81 -6.02 -0.49 -5.80
C ASP A 81 -7.03 -0.22 -4.67
N SER A 82 -8.32 -0.40 -4.95
CA SER A 82 -9.39 -0.20 -3.96
C SER A 82 -9.35 -1.17 -2.80
N ARG A 83 -8.69 -2.33 -2.94
CA ARG A 83 -8.54 -3.30 -1.86
C ARG A 83 -7.75 -2.73 -0.69
N TYR A 84 -6.81 -1.81 -0.92
CA TYR A 84 -6.04 -1.14 0.13
C TYR A 84 -6.89 -0.26 1.04
N SER A 85 -8.09 0.17 0.61
CA SER A 85 -8.99 0.96 1.45
C SER A 85 -9.71 0.12 2.51
N ARG A 86 -9.53 -1.20 2.53
CA ARG A 86 -10.14 -2.08 3.52
C ARG A 86 -9.25 -2.22 4.74
N HIS A 87 -9.85 -2.20 5.93
CA HIS A 87 -9.14 -2.31 7.20
C HIS A 87 -8.26 -3.57 7.32
N ASP A 88 -8.68 -4.69 6.72
CA ASP A 88 -7.94 -5.96 6.73
C ASP A 88 -6.56 -5.89 6.06
N LYS A 89 -6.37 -4.95 5.14
CA LYS A 89 -5.09 -4.71 4.45
C LYS A 89 -4.36 -3.51 5.01
N TRP A 90 -5.12 -2.44 5.24
CA TRP A 90 -4.63 -1.21 5.84
C TRP A 90 -3.88 -1.45 7.16
N SER A 91 -4.49 -2.20 8.08
CA SER A 91 -3.92 -2.52 9.40
C SER A 91 -2.66 -3.39 9.36
N LYS A 92 -2.33 -4.00 8.22
CA LYS A 92 -1.14 -4.85 8.05
C LYS A 92 0.03 -4.07 7.45
N LEU A 93 -0.16 -2.79 7.11
CA LEU A 93 0.94 -1.91 6.73
C LEU A 93 1.73 -1.47 7.99
N PRO A 94 3.00 -1.06 7.86
CA PRO A 94 3.78 -0.54 8.99
C PRO A 94 3.11 0.62 9.71
N ASP A 95 3.27 0.72 11.04
CA ASP A 95 2.64 1.76 11.86
C ASP A 95 2.99 3.18 11.42
N TRP A 96 4.21 3.40 10.93
CA TRP A 96 4.63 4.71 10.41
C TRP A 96 3.85 5.12 9.16
N ILE A 97 3.39 4.16 8.35
CA ILE A 97 2.47 4.42 7.24
C ILE A 97 1.07 4.70 7.78
N GLN A 98 0.67 3.96 8.82
CA GLN A 98 -0.66 4.10 9.39
C GLN A 98 -0.88 5.48 10.00
N GLY A 99 0.08 5.97 10.79
CA GLY A 99 0.03 7.30 11.41
C GLY A 99 -0.14 8.44 10.40
N LEU A 100 0.45 8.32 9.21
CA LEU A 100 0.35 9.37 8.17
C LEU A 100 -1.04 9.50 7.56
N LEU A 101 -1.82 8.42 7.50
CA LEU A 101 -3.22 8.52 7.08
C LEU A 101 -4.14 8.99 8.21
N GLU A 102 -3.77 8.75 9.46
CA GLU A 102 -4.56 9.16 10.63
C GLU A 102 -4.39 10.67 10.91
N GLU A 103 -3.17 11.21 10.76
CA GLU A 103 -2.85 12.62 11.00
C GLU A 103 -3.62 13.58 10.07
N GLU A 104 -3.76 13.23 8.79
CA GLU A 104 -4.46 14.03 7.77
C GLU A 104 -5.96 13.67 7.64
N GLY A 105 -6.44 12.73 8.46
CA GLY A 105 -7.79 12.18 8.42
C GLY A 105 -7.93 11.05 7.38
N PRO A 106 -8.38 9.84 7.78
CA PRO A 106 -8.40 8.66 6.90
C PRO A 106 -9.28 8.86 5.66
N ASP A 107 -10.34 9.66 5.77
CA ASP A 107 -11.28 9.90 4.68
C ASP A 107 -10.72 10.84 3.59
N GLN A 108 -9.70 11.65 3.89
CA GLN A 108 -9.11 12.57 2.90
C GLN A 108 -8.12 11.87 1.96
N ASN A 109 -7.41 10.87 2.45
CA ASN A 109 -6.32 10.22 1.70
C ASN A 109 -6.69 8.82 1.16
N LEU A 110 -7.85 8.31 1.54
CA LEU A 110 -8.41 7.06 1.02
C LEU A 110 -9.43 7.31 -0.09
N LYS A 111 -9.55 6.34 -1.00
CA LYS A 111 -10.59 6.31 -2.05
C LYS A 111 -10.61 7.55 -2.96
N LEU A 112 -9.43 7.95 -3.41
CA LEU A 112 -9.27 9.13 -4.26
C LEU A 112 -9.39 8.80 -5.73
N SER A 113 -10.11 9.62 -6.48
CA SER A 113 -10.01 9.60 -7.94
C SER A 113 -8.60 10.01 -8.39
N SER A 114 -8.20 9.58 -9.59
CA SER A 114 -6.90 9.93 -10.16
C SER A 114 -6.65 11.44 -10.23
N ASP A 115 -7.69 12.23 -10.56
CA ASP A 115 -7.59 13.69 -10.67
C ASP A 115 -7.41 14.36 -9.29
N ASN A 116 -8.12 13.89 -8.28
CA ASN A 116 -7.98 14.39 -6.90
C ASN A 116 -6.59 14.05 -6.35
N ALA A 117 -6.13 12.82 -6.57
CA ALA A 117 -4.80 12.39 -6.17
C ALA A 117 -3.70 13.24 -6.85
N LEU A 118 -3.82 13.51 -8.16
CA LEU A 118 -2.87 14.38 -8.87
C LEU A 118 -2.86 15.81 -8.30
N THR A 119 -4.01 16.34 -7.91
CA THR A 119 -4.12 17.67 -7.32
C THR A 119 -3.37 17.74 -5.99
N MET A 120 -3.56 16.74 -5.12
CA MET A 120 -2.89 16.68 -3.82
C MET A 120 -1.40 16.40 -3.94
N ILE A 121 -1.00 15.49 -4.84
CA ILE A 121 0.42 15.22 -5.12
C ILE A 121 1.14 16.48 -5.60
N ARG A 122 0.51 17.28 -6.48
CA ARG A 122 1.08 18.54 -6.94
C ARG A 122 1.24 19.56 -5.82
N ALA A 123 0.27 19.64 -4.92
CA ALA A 123 0.34 20.52 -3.76
C ALA A 123 1.48 20.10 -2.82
N PHE A 124 1.53 18.81 -2.47
CA PHE A 124 2.56 18.24 -1.61
C PHE A 124 3.97 18.45 -2.16
N VAL A 125 4.22 18.10 -3.43
CA VAL A 125 5.55 18.23 -4.03
C VAL A 125 5.99 19.70 -4.07
N ARG A 126 5.06 20.65 -4.24
CA ARG A 126 5.38 22.08 -4.25
C ARG A 126 5.77 22.60 -2.86
N ASP A 127 5.10 22.12 -1.82
CA ASP A 127 5.37 22.50 -0.44
C ASP A 127 6.71 21.89 0.05
N MET A 128 6.92 20.61 -0.23
CA MET A 128 8.15 19.90 0.15
C MET A 128 9.39 20.31 -0.66
N ALA A 129 9.22 20.95 -1.82
CA ALA A 129 10.33 21.46 -2.62
C ALA A 129 10.92 22.78 -2.08
N GLN A 130 10.33 23.36 -1.03
CA GLN A 130 10.90 24.53 -0.35
C GLN A 130 12.17 24.15 0.44
N PRO A 131 13.13 25.07 0.59
CA PRO A 131 14.32 24.82 1.41
C PRO A 131 13.92 24.43 2.83
N ILE A 132 14.43 23.28 3.29
CA ILE A 132 14.06 22.71 4.58
C ILE A 132 14.70 23.53 5.70
N ASP A 133 13.86 24.18 6.51
CA ASP A 133 14.31 24.75 7.77
C ASP A 133 14.80 23.61 8.68
N PRO A 134 16.03 23.68 9.23
CA PRO A 134 16.59 22.62 10.07
C PRO A 134 15.75 22.35 11.34
N ALA A 135 14.84 23.26 11.71
CA ALA A 135 13.90 23.11 12.82
C ALA A 135 12.66 22.25 12.51
N LYS A 136 12.33 21.99 11.23
CA LYS A 136 11.10 21.29 10.80
C LYS A 136 11.31 19.86 10.29
N LEU A 137 12.52 19.31 10.43
CA LEU A 137 13.00 18.05 9.81
C LEU A 137 12.34 16.74 10.34
N GLN A 138 11.14 16.76 10.93
CA GLN A 138 10.59 15.58 11.63
C GLN A 138 9.40 14.87 10.98
N ALA A 139 8.73 15.43 9.97
CA ALA A 139 7.58 14.74 9.39
C ALA A 139 7.43 15.15 7.93
N SER A 140 7.56 14.21 6.99
CA SER A 140 7.03 14.42 5.64
C SER A 140 7.03 13.14 4.82
N VAL A 141 6.03 12.31 5.07
CA VAL A 141 5.63 11.32 4.10
C VAL A 141 4.14 11.48 3.89
N VAL A 142 3.72 11.75 2.65
CA VAL A 142 2.29 11.79 2.34
C VAL A 142 1.96 10.56 1.50
N GLN A 143 0.94 9.86 1.98
CA GLN A 143 0.46 8.63 1.39
C GLN A 143 -0.91 8.87 0.78
N PHE A 144 -1.08 8.41 -0.46
CA PHE A 144 -2.35 8.48 -1.19
C PHE A 144 -2.78 7.07 -1.59
N ALA A 145 -4.04 6.70 -1.33
CA ALA A 145 -4.66 5.54 -1.94
C ALA A 145 -5.53 6.00 -3.12
N VAL A 146 -5.06 5.74 -4.34
CA VAL A 146 -5.80 6.03 -5.57
C VAL A 146 -6.80 4.90 -5.82
N THR A 147 -8.08 5.25 -5.81
CA THR A 147 -9.15 4.44 -6.39
C THR A 147 -9.59 5.04 -7.71
N GLU A 148 -9.20 4.40 -8.80
CA GLU A 148 -10.13 3.81 -9.77
C GLU A 148 -9.30 3.07 -10.83
N ALA A 149 -9.52 1.76 -10.95
CA ALA A 149 -9.18 1.08 -12.19
C ALA A 149 -10.19 1.56 -13.26
N PRO A 150 -9.76 2.00 -14.46
CA PRO A 150 -10.70 2.35 -15.51
C PRO A 150 -11.50 1.10 -15.88
N VAL A 151 -12.78 1.06 -15.49
CA VAL A 151 -13.72 0.04 -15.96
C VAL A 151 -13.86 0.22 -17.46
N ALA A 152 -13.25 -0.70 -18.23
CA ALA A 152 -13.45 -0.79 -19.66
C ALA A 152 -14.96 -0.87 -19.95
N LYS A 153 -15.53 0.19 -20.52
CA LYS A 153 -16.93 0.22 -20.97
C LYS A 153 -17.10 -0.84 -22.05
N LYS A 154 -17.59 -2.03 -21.70
CA LYS A 154 -18.08 -3.01 -22.68
C LYS A 154 -19.24 -2.35 -23.44
N GLY A 155 -18.99 -2.01 -24.70
CA GLY A 155 -19.97 -1.45 -25.61
C GLY A 155 -21.22 -2.31 -25.68
N LYS A 156 -22.36 -1.70 -25.36
CA LYS A 156 -23.69 -2.28 -25.50
C LYS A 156 -23.96 -2.45 -27.00
N LYS A 157 -23.74 -3.65 -27.56
CA LYS A 157 -24.24 -3.99 -28.91
C LYS A 157 -25.76 -4.00 -28.84
N ARG A 158 -26.39 -2.94 -29.36
CA ARG A 158 -27.81 -2.94 -29.75
C ARG A 158 -27.96 -3.99 -30.85
N ALA A 159 -28.60 -5.11 -30.54
CA ALA A 159 -29.18 -5.97 -31.55
C ALA A 159 -30.42 -5.25 -32.11
N ARG A 160 -30.46 -5.12 -33.43
CA ARG A 160 -31.67 -4.81 -34.21
C ARG A 160 -32.50 -6.08 -34.35
#